data_AF-A0AAW8P8P2-F1
#
_entry.id   AF-A0AAW8P8P2-F1
#
_cell.length_a   1.000
_cell.length_b   1.000
_cell.length_c   1.000
_cell.angle_alpha   90.00
_cell.angle_beta   90.00
_cell.angle_gamma   90.00
#
_symmetry.space_group_name_H-M   'P 1'
#
loop_
_entity.id
_entity.type
_entity.pdbx_description
1 polymer ?
#
loop_
_entity_poly.entity_id
_entity_poly.type
_entity_poly.pdbx_seq_one_letter_code
_entity_poly.pdbx_strand_id
1 'polypeptide(L)'
;MSTEEGLFPAELFRLALSLQIAAVAGDAEIAPAACLRMIIDQMGGKQSLDLKCTSEWRSAIAWCLSPSMVPDQTVRATMRSIEVGNACKRLRDRGIKIEINAFGVEVTDRLQTDIATRMESYVQLMGGAEVVKQVCSFVSACQMVHDGMWLLGNRVPHLYAGSMPAFPVGWVYSLGLRFAGKRGTARKPAVVWKSIIELAVDFAAVLDCQRYSQFEEMDVHASQAERNLRESLLWRELFVLPQVPAVALRALNNAFSALITDSDQSCLPWSVKSAIREIDGLLAISSDDRPSLHPRRKATSRFPTLFKIGLGAYGKVNPTYGNPIGGGNRNQSEFLFFDHDDVTILTMPAPFLREAFCLIVFTALVKNLDSKRSAKLVGDIFEYTLAMACRSKGGVVVAGTTYRDGKQKFEIDVGARDGDQVVFLESKAKSITAVARSGDLMAFFSDYRSRIIAIDRRQAK
;
A
#
# COMPACT_ATOMS: atom_id res chain seq x y z
N MET A 1 -11.10 -29.14 0.08
CA MET A 1 -11.21 -28.60 1.45
C MET A 1 -11.77 -29.72 2.30
N SER A 2 -11.01 -30.23 3.27
CA SER A 2 -11.52 -31.23 4.22
C SER A 2 -11.03 -30.87 5.61
N THR A 3 -11.95 -30.87 6.56
CA THR A 3 -11.75 -30.51 7.97
C THR A 3 -12.59 -31.47 8.80
N GLU A 4 -12.03 -32.02 9.88
CA GLU A 4 -12.76 -32.94 10.76
C GLU A 4 -14.01 -32.29 11.40
N GLU A 5 -14.02 -30.96 11.50
CA GLU A 5 -15.09 -30.17 12.09
C GLU A 5 -16.10 -29.63 11.05
N GLY A 6 -15.88 -29.84 9.75
CA GLY A 6 -16.69 -29.25 8.67
C GLY A 6 -16.32 -27.81 8.31
N LEU A 7 -17.01 -27.19 7.34
CA LEU A 7 -16.58 -25.90 6.77
C LEU A 7 -17.28 -24.70 7.41
N PHE A 8 -16.51 -23.65 7.70
CA PHE A 8 -17.04 -22.37 8.18
C PHE A 8 -17.82 -21.64 7.07
N PRO A 9 -18.83 -20.80 7.39
CA PRO A 9 -19.55 -20.00 6.41
C PRO A 9 -18.63 -19.21 5.47
N ALA A 10 -17.55 -18.64 6.00
CA ALA A 10 -16.58 -17.86 5.23
C ALA A 10 -15.87 -18.68 4.12
N GLU A 11 -15.68 -19.98 4.35
CA GLU A 11 -15.07 -20.89 3.39
C GLU A 11 -16.02 -21.21 2.23
N LEU A 12 -17.31 -21.42 2.54
CA LEU A 12 -18.34 -21.59 1.53
C LEU A 12 -18.57 -20.29 0.75
N PHE A 13 -18.56 -19.13 1.40
CA PHE A 13 -18.63 -17.83 0.73
C PHE A 13 -17.47 -17.64 -0.26
N ARG A 14 -16.26 -18.04 0.12
CA ARG A 14 -15.10 -18.00 -0.79
C ARG A 14 -15.30 -18.92 -1.99
N LEU A 15 -15.76 -20.15 -1.78
CA LEU A 15 -16.06 -21.07 -2.88
C LEU A 15 -17.12 -20.50 -3.83
N ALA A 16 -18.19 -19.89 -3.29
CA ALA A 16 -19.21 -19.23 -4.08
C ALA A 16 -18.64 -18.07 -4.91
N LEU A 17 -17.80 -17.22 -4.31
CA LEU A 17 -17.11 -16.14 -5.03
C LEU A 17 -16.21 -16.67 -6.15
N SER A 18 -15.46 -17.74 -5.90
CA SER A 18 -14.60 -18.35 -6.92
C SER A 18 -15.40 -18.92 -8.09
N LEU A 19 -16.52 -19.60 -7.81
CA LEU A 19 -17.43 -20.09 -8.84
C LEU A 19 -18.03 -18.93 -9.67
N GLN A 20 -18.36 -17.79 -9.04
CA GLN A 20 -18.79 -16.61 -9.78
C GLN A 20 -17.70 -16.06 -10.70
N ILE A 21 -16.44 -15.99 -10.23
CA ILE A 21 -15.30 -15.56 -11.05
C ILE A 21 -15.10 -16.52 -12.23
N ALA A 22 -15.13 -17.83 -11.97
CA ALA A 22 -15.04 -18.88 -13.00
C ALA A 22 -16.17 -18.76 -14.03
N ALA A 23 -17.40 -18.52 -13.59
CA ALA A 23 -18.54 -18.34 -14.47
C ALA A 23 -18.39 -17.10 -15.36
N VAL A 24 -17.97 -15.96 -14.79
CA VAL A 24 -17.67 -14.75 -15.55
C VAL A 24 -16.51 -14.99 -16.51
N ALA A 25 -15.49 -15.76 -16.12
CA ALA A 25 -14.35 -16.11 -16.97
C ALA A 25 -14.68 -17.12 -18.08
N GLY A 26 -15.85 -17.77 -18.02
CA GLY A 26 -16.31 -18.76 -19.00
C GLY A 26 -15.88 -20.20 -18.68
N ASP A 27 -15.40 -20.48 -17.47
CA ASP A 27 -14.92 -21.79 -17.04
C ASP A 27 -16.01 -22.64 -16.36
N ALA A 28 -17.12 -22.01 -15.97
CA ALA A 28 -18.22 -22.65 -15.24
C ALA A 28 -19.57 -22.01 -15.56
N GLU A 29 -20.66 -22.66 -15.18
CA GLU A 29 -21.98 -22.03 -15.14
C GLU A 29 -22.16 -21.21 -13.85
N ILE A 30 -23.06 -20.23 -13.86
CA ILE A 30 -23.37 -19.41 -12.68
C ILE A 30 -24.25 -20.15 -11.66
N ALA A 31 -25.02 -21.14 -12.10
CA ALA A 31 -26.00 -21.85 -11.27
C ALA A 31 -25.39 -22.53 -10.02
N PRO A 32 -24.21 -23.19 -10.08
CA PRO A 32 -23.53 -23.71 -8.89
C PRO A 32 -23.22 -22.64 -7.84
N ALA A 33 -22.81 -21.44 -8.25
CA ALA A 33 -22.53 -20.35 -7.33
C ALA A 33 -23.81 -19.83 -6.64
N ALA A 34 -24.90 -19.75 -7.40
CA ALA A 34 -26.22 -19.37 -6.89
C ALA A 34 -26.75 -20.38 -5.87
N CYS A 35 -26.69 -21.67 -6.20
CA CYS A 35 -27.04 -22.76 -5.30
C CYS A 35 -26.25 -22.68 -3.99
N LEU A 36 -24.93 -22.49 -4.07
CA LEU A 36 -24.10 -22.39 -2.87
C LEU A 36 -24.46 -21.18 -2.01
N ARG A 37 -24.79 -20.04 -2.63
CA ARG A 37 -25.24 -18.85 -1.88
C ARG A 37 -26.53 -19.10 -1.12
N MET A 38 -27.51 -19.75 -1.73
CA MET A 38 -28.77 -20.12 -1.07
C MET A 38 -28.54 -21.05 0.13
N ILE A 39 -27.64 -22.03 -0.01
CA ILE A 39 -27.26 -22.91 1.11
C ILE A 39 -26.69 -22.08 2.26
N ILE A 40 -25.77 -21.16 1.98
CA ILE A 40 -25.12 -20.33 3.00
C ILE A 40 -26.14 -19.43 3.70
N ASP A 41 -27.04 -18.78 2.95
CA ASP A 41 -28.06 -17.90 3.51
C ASP A 41 -29.02 -18.71 4.41
N GLN A 42 -29.42 -19.92 3.99
CA GLN A 42 -30.27 -20.82 4.78
C GLN A 42 -29.59 -21.34 6.05
N MET A 43 -28.26 -21.48 6.02
CA MET A 43 -27.47 -21.92 7.17
C MET A 43 -27.39 -20.87 8.29
N GLY A 44 -27.63 -19.59 8.00
CA GLY A 44 -27.67 -18.53 9.01
C GLY A 44 -26.39 -18.38 9.82
N GLY A 45 -25.23 -18.58 9.19
CA GLY A 45 -23.91 -18.44 9.84
C GLY A 45 -23.42 -19.65 10.64
N LYS A 46 -24.12 -20.80 10.59
CA LYS A 46 -23.69 -22.05 11.21
C LYS A 46 -22.57 -22.73 10.42
N GLN A 47 -21.79 -23.59 11.07
CA GLN A 47 -20.80 -24.45 10.40
C GLN A 47 -21.52 -25.52 9.56
N SER A 48 -20.97 -25.84 8.39
CA SER A 48 -21.47 -26.89 7.50
C SER A 48 -20.75 -28.20 7.74
N LEU A 49 -21.29 -29.29 7.18
CA LEU A 49 -20.61 -30.58 7.13
C LEU A 49 -19.39 -30.52 6.19
N ASP A 50 -18.42 -31.41 6.41
CA ASP A 50 -17.31 -31.62 5.48
C ASP A 50 -17.85 -32.02 4.09
N LEU A 51 -17.14 -31.64 3.02
CA LEU A 51 -17.51 -31.97 1.62
C LEU A 51 -17.55 -33.49 1.34
N LYS A 52 -16.95 -34.31 2.20
CA LYS A 52 -17.03 -35.78 2.19
C LYS A 52 -18.42 -36.31 2.55
N CYS A 53 -19.27 -35.53 3.22
CA CYS A 53 -20.67 -35.86 3.50
C CYS A 53 -21.53 -35.73 2.22
N THR A 54 -21.21 -36.54 1.21
CA THR A 54 -21.72 -36.38 -0.16
C THR A 54 -23.23 -36.57 -0.27
N SER A 55 -23.85 -37.40 0.56
CA SER A 55 -25.31 -37.60 0.62
C SER A 55 -26.04 -36.32 1.03
N GLU A 56 -25.54 -35.66 2.07
CA GLU A 56 -26.11 -34.45 2.64
C GLU A 56 -25.92 -33.27 1.69
N TRP A 57 -24.72 -33.14 1.09
CA TRP A 57 -24.48 -32.12 0.07
C TRP A 57 -25.33 -32.32 -1.18
N ARG A 58 -25.51 -33.57 -1.65
CA ARG A 58 -26.44 -33.85 -2.75
C ARG A 58 -27.88 -33.46 -2.41
N SER A 59 -28.29 -33.69 -1.17
CA SER A 59 -29.63 -33.34 -0.70
C SER A 59 -29.82 -31.82 -0.62
N ALA A 60 -28.82 -31.09 -0.14
CA ALA A 60 -28.81 -29.62 -0.12
C ALA A 60 -28.84 -29.02 -1.53
N ILE A 61 -28.05 -29.56 -2.46
CA ILE A 61 -28.04 -29.14 -3.87
C ILE A 61 -29.40 -29.44 -4.53
N ALA A 62 -29.96 -30.63 -4.31
CA ALA A 62 -31.28 -30.98 -4.83
C ALA A 62 -32.39 -30.07 -4.30
N TRP A 63 -32.30 -29.65 -3.02
CA TRP A 63 -33.20 -28.66 -2.44
C TRP A 63 -33.12 -27.31 -3.18
N CYS A 64 -31.92 -26.80 -3.45
CA CYS A 64 -31.74 -25.55 -4.21
C CYS A 64 -32.24 -25.65 -5.67
N LEU A 65 -32.11 -26.81 -6.30
CA LEU A 65 -32.55 -27.02 -7.68
C LEU A 65 -34.04 -27.34 -7.80
N SER A 66 -34.77 -27.42 -6.69
CA SER A 66 -36.20 -27.74 -6.71
C SER A 66 -37.03 -26.63 -7.39
N PRO A 67 -38.11 -26.96 -8.11
CA PRO A 67 -38.92 -25.98 -8.87
C PRO A 67 -39.48 -24.81 -8.04
N SER A 68 -39.67 -25.01 -6.73
CA SER A 68 -40.12 -23.98 -5.78
C SER A 68 -39.01 -23.04 -5.31
N MET A 69 -37.75 -23.46 -5.46
CA MET A 69 -36.55 -22.78 -4.99
C MET A 69 -35.62 -22.38 -6.13
N VAL A 70 -36.03 -22.56 -7.40
CA VAL A 70 -35.21 -22.22 -8.57
C VAL A 70 -34.62 -20.84 -8.30
N PRO A 71 -33.27 -20.75 -8.18
CA PRO A 71 -32.65 -19.48 -7.92
C PRO A 71 -33.18 -18.55 -8.99
N ASP A 72 -33.75 -17.41 -8.58
CA ASP A 72 -34.08 -16.38 -9.55
C ASP A 72 -32.82 -16.22 -10.42
N GLN A 73 -32.96 -16.35 -11.74
CA GLN A 73 -31.81 -16.24 -12.66
C GLN A 73 -31.13 -14.87 -12.55
N THR A 74 -31.68 -13.97 -11.71
CA THR A 74 -31.12 -12.73 -11.20
C THR A 74 -30.02 -12.88 -10.15
N VAL A 75 -29.56 -14.09 -9.75
CA VAL A 75 -28.32 -14.20 -8.96
C VAL A 75 -27.16 -13.69 -9.81
N ARG A 76 -26.90 -12.40 -9.68
CA ARG A 76 -25.86 -11.68 -10.39
C ARG A 76 -24.54 -11.93 -9.67
N ALA A 77 -23.52 -12.21 -10.47
CA ALA A 77 -22.15 -12.18 -9.99
C ALA A 77 -21.90 -10.83 -9.28
N THR A 78 -21.19 -10.87 -8.16
CA THR A 78 -20.80 -9.64 -7.47
C THR A 78 -19.91 -8.79 -8.38
N MET A 79 -19.85 -7.47 -8.14
CA MET A 79 -18.98 -6.59 -8.93
C MET A 79 -17.51 -7.06 -8.89
N ARG A 80 -17.04 -7.51 -7.73
CA ARG A 80 -15.73 -8.15 -7.57
C ARG A 80 -15.57 -9.33 -8.53
N SER A 81 -16.51 -10.27 -8.51
CA SER A 81 -16.44 -11.46 -9.39
C SER A 81 -16.50 -11.11 -10.88
N ILE A 82 -17.29 -10.09 -11.26
CA ILE A 82 -17.35 -9.58 -12.63
C ILE A 82 -15.99 -9.03 -13.07
N GLU A 83 -15.42 -8.13 -12.28
CA GLU A 83 -14.19 -7.43 -12.68
C GLU A 83 -12.97 -8.34 -12.67
N VAL A 84 -12.86 -9.24 -11.69
CA VAL A 84 -11.78 -10.25 -11.61
C VAL A 84 -11.92 -11.28 -12.75
N GLY A 85 -13.14 -11.77 -13.02
CA GLY A 85 -13.37 -12.73 -14.10
C GLY A 85 -13.10 -12.12 -15.49
N ASN A 86 -13.48 -10.86 -15.70
CA ASN A 86 -13.18 -10.14 -16.94
C ASN A 86 -11.68 -9.89 -17.12
N ALA A 87 -10.95 -9.59 -16.04
CA ALA A 87 -9.48 -9.50 -16.10
C ALA A 87 -8.84 -10.83 -16.48
N CYS A 88 -9.34 -11.95 -15.93
CA CYS A 88 -8.87 -13.29 -16.31
C CYS A 88 -9.04 -13.55 -17.81
N LYS A 89 -10.21 -13.20 -18.39
CA LYS A 89 -10.45 -13.28 -19.84
C LYS A 89 -9.45 -12.45 -20.64
N ARG A 90 -9.29 -11.17 -20.30
CA ARG A 90 -8.37 -10.27 -21.03
C ARG A 90 -6.92 -10.72 -20.97
N LEU A 91 -6.48 -11.32 -19.86
CA LEU A 91 -5.13 -11.88 -19.74
C LEU A 91 -4.98 -13.16 -20.56
N ARG A 92 -6.00 -14.03 -20.61
CA ARG A 92 -6.01 -15.22 -21.48
C ARG A 92 -5.97 -14.85 -22.95
N ASP A 93 -6.71 -13.82 -23.36
CA ASP A 93 -6.68 -13.28 -24.73
C ASP A 93 -5.29 -12.75 -25.12
N ARG A 94 -4.48 -12.36 -24.12
CA ARG A 94 -3.06 -11.96 -24.28
C ARG A 94 -2.08 -13.16 -24.20
N GLY A 95 -2.59 -14.39 -24.23
CA GLY A 95 -1.81 -15.62 -24.15
C GLY A 95 -1.20 -15.90 -22.77
N ILE A 96 -1.76 -15.36 -21.69
CA ILE A 96 -1.32 -15.64 -20.32
C ILE A 96 -2.20 -16.74 -19.74
N LYS A 97 -1.58 -17.84 -19.29
CA LYS A 97 -2.32 -18.96 -18.69
C LYS A 97 -2.77 -18.59 -17.28
N ILE A 98 -4.08 -18.62 -17.04
CA ILE A 98 -4.72 -18.34 -15.76
C ILE A 98 -5.69 -19.45 -15.42
N GLU A 99 -5.60 -19.97 -14.21
CA GLU A 99 -6.49 -20.98 -13.67
C GLU A 99 -7.30 -20.40 -12.50
N ILE A 100 -8.53 -20.89 -12.33
CA ILE A 100 -9.41 -20.51 -11.23
C ILE A 100 -9.77 -21.81 -10.49
N ASN A 101 -9.50 -21.85 -9.19
CA ASN A 101 -9.73 -23.03 -8.35
C ASN A 101 -10.65 -22.69 -7.18
N ALA A 102 -10.89 -23.63 -6.25
CA ALA A 102 -11.81 -23.41 -5.11
C ALA A 102 -11.43 -22.22 -4.18
N PHE A 103 -10.20 -21.70 -4.28
CA PHE A 103 -9.66 -20.61 -3.48
C PHE A 103 -9.61 -19.26 -4.22
N GLY A 104 -10.02 -19.22 -5.49
CA GLY A 104 -9.99 -18.02 -6.34
C GLY A 104 -9.06 -18.19 -7.54
N VAL A 105 -8.56 -17.06 -8.05
CA VAL A 105 -7.61 -17.05 -9.17
C VAL A 105 -6.23 -17.51 -8.69
N GLU A 106 -5.61 -18.41 -9.45
CA GLU A 106 -4.28 -18.92 -9.14
C GLU A 106 -3.18 -18.07 -9.80
N VAL A 107 -2.50 -17.28 -8.97
CA VAL A 107 -1.43 -16.36 -9.40
C VAL A 107 -0.05 -17.01 -9.15
N THR A 108 0.35 -17.90 -10.05
CA THR A 108 1.65 -18.61 -9.98
C THR A 108 2.85 -17.68 -10.18
N ASP A 109 4.03 -18.05 -9.67
CA ASP A 109 5.28 -17.29 -9.88
C ASP A 109 5.62 -17.09 -11.37
N ARG A 110 5.28 -18.09 -12.20
CA ARG A 110 5.45 -18.00 -13.66
C ARG A 110 4.59 -16.88 -14.25
N LEU A 111 3.31 -16.82 -13.89
CA LEU A 111 2.41 -15.75 -14.33
C LEU A 111 2.91 -14.38 -13.88
N GLN A 112 3.36 -14.27 -12.63
CA GLN A 112 3.89 -13.02 -12.09
C GLN A 112 5.15 -12.58 -12.87
N THR A 113 6.05 -13.52 -13.17
CA THR A 113 7.28 -13.27 -13.93
C THR A 113 6.98 -12.85 -15.37
N ASP A 114 6.04 -13.54 -16.03
CA ASP A 114 5.65 -13.24 -17.41
C ASP A 114 5.06 -11.83 -17.52
N ILE A 115 4.17 -11.46 -16.58
CA ILE A 115 3.57 -10.12 -16.54
C ILE A 115 4.60 -9.05 -16.19
N ALA A 116 5.44 -9.28 -15.18
CA ALA A 116 6.49 -8.34 -14.78
C ALA A 116 7.46 -8.06 -15.94
N THR A 117 7.89 -9.09 -16.67
CA THR A 117 8.78 -8.96 -17.83
C THR A 117 8.13 -8.15 -18.96
N ARG A 118 6.84 -8.37 -19.25
CA ARG A 118 6.10 -7.60 -20.24
C ARG A 118 5.95 -6.14 -19.82
N MET A 119 5.62 -5.88 -18.55
CA MET A 119 5.53 -4.54 -17.99
C MET A 119 6.85 -3.79 -18.05
N GLU A 120 7.96 -4.42 -17.66
CA GLU A 120 9.30 -3.86 -17.79
C GLU A 120 9.61 -3.48 -19.24
N SER A 121 9.29 -4.37 -20.19
CA SER A 121 9.51 -4.11 -21.61
C SER A 121 8.74 -2.88 -22.10
N TYR A 122 7.46 -2.73 -21.72
CA TYR A 122 6.66 -1.56 -22.07
C TYR A 122 7.17 -0.27 -21.42
N VAL A 123 7.52 -0.31 -20.13
CA VAL A 123 8.06 0.86 -19.42
C VAL A 123 9.39 1.30 -20.02
N GLN A 124 10.28 0.35 -20.35
CA GLN A 124 11.54 0.67 -21.02
C GLN A 124 11.34 1.25 -22.41
N LEU A 125 10.36 0.74 -23.17
CA LEU A 125 10.02 1.26 -24.49
C LEU A 125 9.48 2.69 -24.41
N MET A 126 8.65 2.99 -23.42
CA MET A 126 8.08 4.31 -23.18
C MET A 126 9.09 5.31 -22.60
N GLY A 127 10.05 4.83 -21.81
CA GLY A 127 10.96 5.64 -21.01
C GLY A 127 10.39 5.93 -19.63
N GLY A 128 11.19 5.68 -18.58
CA GLY A 128 10.68 5.67 -17.20
C GLY A 128 10.18 7.03 -16.72
N ALA A 129 10.86 8.12 -17.09
CA ALA A 129 10.42 9.47 -16.73
C ALA A 129 9.07 9.85 -17.37
N GLU A 130 8.81 9.40 -18.60
CA GLU A 130 7.52 9.62 -19.26
C GLU A 130 6.42 8.77 -18.60
N VAL A 131 6.71 7.53 -18.19
CA VAL A 131 5.76 6.72 -17.39
C VAL A 131 5.41 7.43 -16.08
N VAL A 132 6.41 7.92 -15.33
CA VAL A 132 6.19 8.67 -14.08
C VAL A 132 5.30 9.89 -14.32
N LYS A 133 5.57 10.67 -15.37
CA LYS A 133 4.76 11.83 -15.75
C LYS A 133 3.32 11.47 -16.10
N GLN A 134 3.09 10.36 -16.78
CA GLN A 134 1.75 9.90 -17.15
C GLN A 134 0.96 9.40 -15.94
N VAL A 135 1.61 8.73 -15.00
CA VAL A 135 1.00 8.37 -13.71
C VAL A 135 0.60 9.62 -12.93
N CYS A 136 1.47 10.62 -12.84
CA CYS A 136 1.14 11.93 -12.25
C CYS A 136 -0.07 12.59 -12.94
N SER A 137 -0.09 12.57 -14.28
CA SER A 137 -1.18 13.15 -15.06
C SER A 137 -2.51 12.42 -14.79
N PHE A 138 -2.49 11.10 -14.64
CA PHE A 138 -3.64 10.30 -14.22
C PHE A 138 -4.14 10.72 -12.82
N VAL A 139 -3.23 10.87 -11.86
CA VAL A 139 -3.55 11.27 -10.48
C VAL A 139 -4.20 12.66 -10.44
N SER A 140 -3.64 13.63 -11.16
CA SER A 140 -4.22 14.97 -11.27
C SER A 140 -5.58 14.95 -11.97
N ALA A 141 -5.71 14.22 -13.08
CA ALA A 141 -6.95 14.11 -13.85
C ALA A 141 -8.10 13.47 -13.04
N CYS A 142 -7.77 12.50 -12.18
CA CYS A 142 -8.72 11.87 -11.27
C CYS A 142 -8.93 12.64 -9.95
N GLN A 143 -8.42 13.88 -9.85
CA GLN A 143 -8.53 14.75 -8.66
C GLN A 143 -8.12 14.02 -7.37
N MET A 144 -7.03 13.25 -7.45
CA MET A 144 -6.55 12.44 -6.33
C MET A 144 -5.53 13.16 -5.45
N VAL A 145 -5.50 14.49 -5.48
CA VAL A 145 -4.61 15.31 -4.65
C VAL A 145 -5.45 16.19 -3.73
N HIS A 146 -5.17 16.11 -2.44
CA HIS A 146 -5.82 16.92 -1.41
C HIS A 146 -4.80 17.29 -0.34
N ASP A 147 -4.78 18.57 0.06
CA ASP A 147 -3.84 19.12 1.03
C ASP A 147 -2.36 18.75 0.76
N GLY A 148 -1.98 18.75 -0.52
CA GLY A 148 -0.61 18.45 -0.97
C GLY A 148 -0.20 16.98 -0.82
N MET A 149 -1.18 16.07 -0.70
CA MET A 149 -1.00 14.62 -0.57
C MET A 149 -1.81 13.86 -1.61
N TRP A 150 -1.28 12.72 -2.07
CA TRP A 150 -1.98 11.82 -2.98
C TRP A 150 -2.87 10.86 -2.20
N LEU A 151 -4.15 10.86 -2.56
CA LEU A 151 -5.20 10.06 -1.98
C LEU A 151 -5.25 8.66 -2.60
N LEU A 152 -4.30 7.79 -2.22
CA LEU A 152 -4.09 6.44 -2.77
C LEU A 152 -4.78 5.31 -1.98
N GLY A 153 -5.73 5.65 -1.11
CA GLY A 153 -6.49 4.66 -0.32
C GLY A 153 -7.39 3.78 -1.18
N ASN A 154 -7.83 2.65 -0.62
CA ASN A 154 -8.83 1.77 -1.23
C ASN A 154 -10.20 2.46 -1.23
N ARG A 155 -10.47 3.22 -2.30
CA ARG A 155 -11.71 3.98 -2.46
C ARG A 155 -12.81 3.07 -2.96
N VAL A 156 -13.77 2.82 -2.09
CA VAL A 156 -15.01 2.12 -2.44
C VAL A 156 -16.02 3.11 -3.04
N PRO A 157 -16.70 2.76 -4.15
CA PRO A 157 -17.76 3.59 -4.70
C PRO A 157 -18.92 3.74 -3.71
N HIS A 158 -19.72 4.80 -3.90
CA HIS A 158 -20.99 4.94 -3.21
C HIS A 158 -21.97 3.81 -3.57
N LEU A 159 -22.99 3.63 -2.73
CA LEU A 159 -24.07 2.66 -2.95
C LEU A 159 -24.66 2.83 -4.36
N TYR A 160 -24.70 1.75 -5.14
CA TYR A 160 -25.15 1.68 -6.54
C TYR A 160 -24.24 2.28 -7.62
N ALA A 161 -23.06 2.80 -7.28
CA ALA A 161 -22.09 3.20 -8.29
C ALA A 161 -21.32 1.98 -8.82
N GLY A 162 -21.14 1.91 -10.14
CA GLY A 162 -20.25 0.93 -10.75
C GLY A 162 -18.81 1.13 -10.30
N SER A 163 -18.08 0.04 -10.10
CA SER A 163 -16.66 0.05 -9.75
C SER A 163 -15.86 -0.63 -10.85
N MET A 164 -14.81 0.03 -11.32
CA MET A 164 -13.81 -0.56 -12.21
C MET A 164 -12.57 -0.91 -11.38
N PRO A 165 -11.78 -1.91 -11.81
CA PRO A 165 -10.45 -2.14 -11.28
C PRO A 165 -9.61 -0.86 -11.29
N ALA A 166 -8.99 -0.58 -10.15
CA ALA A 166 -8.16 0.59 -9.95
C ALA A 166 -6.84 0.43 -10.70
N PHE A 167 -6.28 1.56 -11.13
CA PHE A 167 -4.94 1.60 -11.70
C PHE A 167 -3.89 1.48 -10.58
N PRO A 168 -2.95 0.51 -10.63
CA PRO A 168 -1.95 0.30 -9.58
C PRO A 168 -0.84 1.35 -9.65
N VAL A 169 -1.17 2.56 -9.19
CA VAL A 169 -0.30 3.74 -9.19
C VAL A 169 1.05 3.44 -8.55
N GLY A 170 1.05 2.80 -7.37
CA GLY A 170 2.27 2.49 -6.63
C GLY A 170 3.26 1.65 -7.43
N TRP A 171 2.80 0.57 -8.05
CA TRP A 171 3.64 -0.33 -8.83
C TRP A 171 4.14 0.33 -10.12
N VAL A 172 3.25 0.92 -10.92
CA VAL A 172 3.64 1.50 -12.22
C VAL A 172 4.55 2.71 -12.04
N TYR A 173 4.31 3.55 -11.03
CA TYR A 173 5.17 4.67 -10.69
C TYR A 173 6.58 4.20 -10.28
N SER A 174 6.65 3.19 -9.40
CA SER A 174 7.92 2.66 -8.90
C SER A 174 8.72 1.97 -10.02
N LEU A 175 8.04 1.29 -10.94
CA LEU A 175 8.66 0.71 -12.13
C LEU A 175 9.15 1.79 -13.10
N GLY A 176 8.40 2.89 -13.27
CA GLY A 176 8.82 4.05 -14.02
C GLY A 176 10.11 4.66 -13.46
N LEU A 177 10.22 4.82 -12.15
CA LEU A 177 11.43 5.34 -11.50
C LEU A 177 12.67 4.45 -11.68
N ARG A 178 12.50 3.12 -11.71
CA ARG A 178 13.60 2.18 -12.02
C ARG A 178 14.26 2.50 -13.36
N PHE A 179 13.46 2.94 -14.33
CA PHE A 179 13.90 3.27 -15.68
C PHE A 179 13.93 4.78 -15.96
N ALA A 180 13.94 5.65 -14.95
CA ALA A 180 13.89 7.11 -15.12
C ALA A 180 15.01 7.65 -16.03
N GLY A 181 16.21 7.07 -15.91
CA GLY A 181 17.40 7.41 -16.70
C GLY A 181 17.44 6.79 -18.10
N LYS A 182 16.41 6.02 -18.48
CA LYS A 182 16.34 5.37 -19.80
C LYS A 182 15.44 6.16 -20.73
N ARG A 183 16.00 6.60 -21.86
CA ARG A 183 15.24 7.29 -22.92
C ARG A 183 14.29 6.32 -23.61
N GLY A 184 13.03 6.74 -23.77
CA GLY A 184 12.02 6.00 -24.51
C GLY A 184 12.33 5.91 -26.00
N THR A 185 11.93 4.80 -26.62
CA THR A 185 12.11 4.49 -28.05
C THR A 185 10.79 4.11 -28.75
N ALA A 186 9.66 4.26 -28.05
CA ALA A 186 8.33 3.96 -28.57
C ALA A 186 7.98 4.78 -29.83
N ARG A 187 7.69 4.10 -30.94
CA ARG A 187 7.16 4.74 -32.16
C ARG A 187 5.74 5.27 -31.97
N LYS A 188 4.92 4.60 -31.14
CA LYS A 188 3.54 4.98 -30.81
C LYS A 188 3.35 5.02 -29.29
N PRO A 189 3.83 6.07 -28.60
CA PRO A 189 3.80 6.14 -27.13
C PRO A 189 2.42 5.95 -26.51
N ALA A 190 1.36 6.50 -27.12
CA ALA A 190 -0.01 6.34 -26.64
C ALA A 190 -0.48 4.87 -26.62
N VAL A 191 -0.06 4.06 -27.59
CA VAL A 191 -0.39 2.62 -27.63
C VAL A 191 0.34 1.87 -26.53
N VAL A 192 1.62 2.18 -26.32
CA VAL A 192 2.42 1.59 -25.24
C VAL A 192 1.85 1.94 -23.88
N TRP A 193 1.47 3.20 -23.66
CA TRP A 193 0.83 3.64 -22.42
C TRP A 193 -0.49 2.92 -22.15
N LYS A 194 -1.34 2.77 -23.18
CA LYS A 194 -2.57 1.98 -23.08
C LYS A 194 -2.28 0.53 -22.70
N SER A 195 -1.25 -0.08 -23.30
CA SER A 195 -0.83 -1.45 -22.95
C SER A 195 -0.32 -1.58 -21.51
N ILE A 196 0.38 -0.57 -21.00
CA ILE A 196 0.82 -0.49 -19.59
C ILE A 196 -0.40 -0.46 -18.67
N ILE A 197 -1.36 0.44 -18.92
CA ILE A 197 -2.56 0.56 -18.09
C ILE A 197 -3.34 -0.75 -18.07
N GLU A 198 -3.68 -1.28 -19.24
CA GLU A 198 -4.52 -2.48 -19.34
C GLU A 198 -3.86 -3.68 -18.67
N LEU A 199 -2.58 -3.94 -18.93
CA LEU A 199 -1.87 -5.06 -18.33
C LEU A 199 -1.73 -4.89 -16.81
N ALA A 200 -1.45 -3.67 -16.34
CA ALA A 200 -1.29 -3.41 -14.91
C ALA A 200 -2.61 -3.54 -14.14
N VAL A 201 -3.69 -3.00 -14.69
CA VAL A 201 -5.04 -3.08 -14.13
C VAL A 201 -5.52 -4.52 -14.08
N ASP A 202 -5.35 -5.28 -15.17
CA ASP A 202 -5.75 -6.68 -15.22
C ASP A 202 -4.97 -7.53 -14.22
N PHE A 203 -3.65 -7.29 -14.10
CA PHE A 203 -2.84 -7.99 -13.11
C PHE A 203 -3.24 -7.67 -11.67
N ALA A 204 -3.47 -6.39 -11.35
CA ALA A 204 -3.92 -6.00 -10.03
C ALA A 204 -5.32 -6.56 -9.70
N ALA A 205 -6.20 -6.66 -10.69
CA ALA A 205 -7.53 -7.25 -10.53
C ALA A 205 -7.45 -8.74 -10.19
N VAL A 206 -6.61 -9.54 -10.86
CA VAL A 206 -6.50 -10.98 -10.57
C VAL A 206 -5.80 -11.30 -9.24
N LEU A 207 -5.12 -10.33 -8.63
CA LEU A 207 -4.63 -10.43 -7.25
C LEU A 207 -5.74 -10.27 -6.21
N ASP A 208 -6.92 -9.81 -6.64
CA ASP A 208 -8.17 -9.77 -5.86
C ASP A 208 -8.04 -9.02 -4.52
N CYS A 209 -7.26 -7.94 -4.48
CA CYS A 209 -7.02 -7.15 -3.26
C CYS A 209 -7.80 -5.83 -3.18
N GLN A 210 -8.56 -5.47 -4.22
CA GLN A 210 -9.40 -4.27 -4.25
C GLN A 210 -10.75 -4.54 -3.60
N ARG A 211 -11.29 -3.55 -2.88
CA ARG A 211 -12.68 -3.58 -2.40
C ARG A 211 -13.60 -2.98 -3.46
N TYR A 212 -14.71 -3.65 -3.74
CA TYR A 212 -15.71 -3.17 -4.71
C TYR A 212 -17.00 -2.67 -4.05
N SER A 213 -17.11 -2.82 -2.73
CA SER A 213 -18.25 -2.37 -1.91
C SER A 213 -17.79 -1.91 -0.53
N GLN A 214 -18.47 -0.89 0.01
CA GLN A 214 -18.25 -0.41 1.37
C GLN A 214 -18.59 -1.43 2.47
N PHE A 215 -19.40 -2.44 2.14
CA PHE A 215 -19.80 -3.51 3.06
C PHE A 215 -18.80 -4.67 3.09
N GLU A 216 -17.82 -4.70 2.18
CA GLU A 216 -16.73 -5.67 2.26
C GLU A 216 -15.91 -5.40 3.53
N GLU A 217 -15.55 -6.47 4.24
CA GLU A 217 -14.73 -6.45 5.47
C GLU A 217 -15.39 -5.87 6.73
N MET A 218 -16.72 -5.66 6.75
CA MET A 218 -17.41 -5.19 7.97
C MET A 218 -17.45 -6.23 9.09
N ASP A 219 -17.46 -7.53 8.77
CA ASP A 219 -17.50 -8.65 9.72
C ASP A 219 -16.47 -9.72 9.34
N VAL A 220 -15.18 -9.43 9.57
CA VAL A 220 -14.09 -10.36 9.26
C VAL A 220 -14.06 -11.50 10.29
N HIS A 221 -14.47 -12.69 9.88
CA HIS A 221 -14.30 -13.90 10.69
C HIS A 221 -12.82 -14.20 10.89
N ALA A 222 -12.44 -14.74 12.06
CA ALA A 222 -11.04 -15.04 12.40
C ALA A 222 -10.34 -15.95 11.36
N SER A 223 -11.09 -16.89 10.75
CA SER A 223 -10.56 -17.75 9.68
C SER A 223 -10.23 -17.03 8.37
N GLN A 224 -10.61 -15.76 8.22
CA GLN A 224 -10.24 -14.91 7.08
C GLN A 224 -9.16 -13.88 7.42
N ALA A 225 -8.68 -13.83 8.67
CA ALA A 225 -7.72 -12.81 9.11
C ALA A 225 -6.44 -12.78 8.26
N GLU A 226 -5.84 -13.96 8.01
CA GLU A 226 -4.64 -14.08 7.16
C GLU A 226 -4.88 -13.54 5.75
N ARG A 227 -6.01 -13.92 5.14
CA ARG A 227 -6.39 -13.48 3.80
C ARG A 227 -6.55 -11.96 3.74
N ASN A 228 -7.30 -11.38 4.66
CA ASN A 228 -7.56 -9.95 4.66
C ASN A 228 -6.28 -9.13 4.91
N LEU A 229 -5.38 -9.65 5.76
CA LEU A 229 -4.05 -9.07 5.93
C LEU A 229 -3.24 -9.14 4.63
N ARG A 230 -3.24 -10.29 3.94
CA ARG A 230 -2.57 -10.45 2.64
C ARG A 230 -3.11 -9.46 1.60
N GLU A 231 -4.42 -9.36 1.46
CA GLU A 231 -5.08 -8.42 0.53
C GLU A 231 -4.70 -6.97 0.87
N SER A 232 -4.69 -6.59 2.16
CA SER A 232 -4.28 -5.27 2.60
C SER A 232 -2.81 -4.95 2.28
N LEU A 233 -1.91 -5.93 2.44
CA LEU A 233 -0.49 -5.76 2.11
C LEU A 233 -0.27 -5.66 0.59
N LEU A 234 -0.96 -6.49 -0.19
CA LEU A 234 -0.93 -6.43 -1.66
C LEU A 234 -1.45 -5.07 -2.16
N TRP A 235 -2.56 -4.60 -1.59
CA TRP A 235 -3.09 -3.26 -1.91
C TRP A 235 -2.05 -2.18 -1.67
N ARG A 236 -1.39 -2.23 -0.50
CA ARG A 236 -0.35 -1.26 -0.14
C ARG A 236 0.80 -1.25 -1.15
N GLU A 237 1.28 -2.41 -1.59
CA GLU A 237 2.40 -2.46 -2.53
C GLU A 237 2.01 -2.05 -3.96
N LEU A 238 0.81 -2.40 -4.41
CA LEU A 238 0.34 -2.09 -5.77
C LEU A 238 -0.08 -0.64 -5.94
N PHE A 239 -0.78 -0.07 -4.95
CA PHE A 239 -1.51 1.18 -5.12
C PHE A 239 -0.90 2.35 -4.35
N VAL A 240 -0.14 2.08 -3.28
CA VAL A 240 0.29 3.13 -2.35
C VAL A 240 1.79 3.43 -2.48
N LEU A 241 2.09 4.71 -2.40
CA LEU A 241 3.44 5.25 -2.26
C LEU A 241 3.57 5.89 -0.86
N PRO A 242 4.69 5.68 -0.14
CA PRO A 242 4.99 6.39 1.10
C PRO A 242 5.03 7.90 0.88
N GLN A 243 4.43 8.67 1.80
CA GLN A 243 4.31 10.12 1.69
C GLN A 243 4.37 10.77 3.06
N VAL A 244 4.85 12.03 3.11
CA VAL A 244 4.88 12.84 4.34
C VAL A 244 4.14 14.16 4.10
N PRO A 245 3.15 14.53 4.94
CA PRO A 245 2.48 15.82 4.86
C PRO A 245 3.44 16.99 5.16
N ALA A 246 3.20 18.16 4.56
CA ALA A 246 4.02 19.35 4.80
C ALA A 246 4.07 19.76 6.28
N VAL A 247 2.96 19.60 7.01
CA VAL A 247 2.90 19.87 8.46
C VAL A 247 3.83 18.92 9.25
N ALA A 248 3.86 17.65 8.89
CA ALA A 248 4.70 16.65 9.56
C ALA A 248 6.19 16.92 9.33
N LEU A 249 6.60 17.24 8.09
CA LEU A 249 8.00 17.58 7.82
C LEU A 249 8.44 18.84 8.59
N ARG A 250 7.57 19.87 8.67
CA ARG A 250 7.89 21.08 9.45
C ARG A 250 8.15 20.75 10.93
N ALA A 251 7.30 19.92 11.54
CA ALA A 251 7.48 19.48 12.92
C ALA A 251 8.76 18.62 13.08
N LEU A 252 9.04 17.72 12.14
CA LEU A 252 10.28 16.94 12.11
C LEU A 252 11.53 17.82 11.99
N ASN A 253 11.53 18.82 11.10
CA ASN A 253 12.66 19.75 10.95
C ASN A 253 12.95 20.53 12.24
N ASN A 254 11.90 20.91 12.98
CA ASN A 254 12.03 21.53 14.30
C ASN A 254 12.61 20.54 15.31
N ALA A 255 12.12 19.31 15.34
CA ALA A 255 12.64 18.25 16.20
C ALA A 255 14.12 17.95 15.91
N PHE A 256 14.50 17.80 14.64
CA PHE A 256 15.88 17.61 14.20
C PHE A 256 16.78 18.75 14.68
N SER A 257 16.32 19.99 14.51
CA SER A 257 17.09 21.17 14.91
C SER A 257 17.20 21.32 16.43
N ALA A 258 16.21 20.86 17.19
CA ALA A 258 16.17 20.97 18.65
C ALA A 258 16.91 19.84 19.37
N LEU A 259 16.94 18.62 18.81
CA LEU A 259 17.36 17.42 19.51
C LEU A 259 18.70 16.83 19.02
N ILE A 260 19.11 17.12 17.79
CA ILE A 260 20.41 16.69 17.26
C ILE A 260 21.47 17.64 17.82
N THR A 261 22.33 17.10 18.69
CA THR A 261 23.39 17.87 19.33
C THR A 261 24.60 18.03 18.41
N ASP A 262 25.53 18.92 18.75
CA ASP A 262 26.80 19.06 18.03
C ASP A 262 27.61 17.76 18.03
N SER A 263 27.54 17.00 19.13
CA SER A 263 28.16 15.67 19.23
C SER A 263 27.53 14.70 18.22
N ASP A 264 26.20 14.63 18.14
CA ASP A 264 25.53 13.76 17.15
C ASP A 264 25.87 14.19 15.73
N GLN A 265 25.86 15.50 15.46
CA GLN A 265 26.18 16.08 14.17
C GLN A 265 27.62 15.78 13.72
N SER A 266 28.58 15.73 14.66
CA SER A 266 29.97 15.37 14.35
C SER A 266 30.14 13.95 13.83
N CYS A 267 29.21 13.04 14.16
CA CYS A 267 29.20 11.67 13.67
C CYS A 267 28.57 11.54 12.27
N LEU A 268 27.89 12.57 11.76
CA LEU A 268 27.21 12.52 10.47
C LEU A 268 28.12 13.03 9.34
N PRO A 269 28.10 12.38 8.16
CA PRO A 269 28.96 12.77 7.03
C PRO A 269 28.53 14.07 6.32
N TRP A 270 27.49 14.73 6.81
CA TRP A 270 26.89 15.95 6.26
C TRP A 270 26.09 16.71 7.33
N SER A 271 25.90 18.01 7.11
CA SER A 271 25.18 18.91 8.03
C SER A 271 23.67 18.77 7.89
N VAL A 272 22.97 18.35 8.94
CA VAL A 272 21.51 18.24 8.97
C VAL A 272 20.86 19.60 8.75
N LYS A 273 21.38 20.65 9.41
CA LYS A 273 20.93 22.03 9.20
C LYS A 273 21.06 22.50 7.75
N SER A 274 22.12 22.10 7.04
CA SER A 274 22.28 22.43 5.62
C SER A 274 21.32 21.65 4.74
N ALA A 275 21.12 20.37 5.02
CA ALA A 275 20.14 19.54 4.32
C ALA A 275 18.70 20.05 4.51
N ILE A 276 18.33 20.52 5.71
CA ILE A 276 17.03 21.16 6.00
C ILE A 276 16.82 22.41 5.10
N ARG A 277 17.81 23.30 5.04
CA ARG A 277 17.72 24.50 4.18
C ARG A 277 17.60 24.15 2.69
N GLU A 278 18.34 23.13 2.25
CA GLU A 278 18.29 22.69 0.87
C GLU A 278 16.94 22.02 0.52
N ILE A 279 16.34 21.23 1.42
CA ILE A 279 15.05 20.57 1.15
C ILE A 279 13.93 21.61 1.09
N ASP A 280 13.94 22.63 1.96
CA ASP A 280 12.98 23.74 1.88
C ASP A 280 13.08 24.45 0.52
N GLY A 281 14.31 24.70 0.06
CA GLY A 281 14.57 25.30 -1.26
C GLY A 281 14.15 24.43 -2.44
N LEU A 282 14.29 23.09 -2.32
CA LEU A 282 13.86 22.14 -3.34
C LEU A 282 12.33 22.02 -3.38
N LEU A 283 11.68 21.95 -2.22
CA LEU A 283 10.21 21.90 -2.11
C LEU A 283 9.56 23.17 -2.64
N ALA A 284 10.17 24.34 -2.45
CA ALA A 284 9.66 25.62 -2.97
C ALA A 284 9.60 25.68 -4.50
N ILE A 285 10.35 24.84 -5.21
CA ILE A 285 10.34 24.75 -6.69
C ILE A 285 9.71 23.43 -7.19
N SER A 286 9.12 22.64 -6.29
CA SER A 286 8.47 21.37 -6.60
C SER A 286 6.96 21.54 -6.65
N SER A 287 6.27 20.62 -7.32
CA SER A 287 4.80 20.55 -7.34
C SER A 287 4.30 19.38 -6.49
N ASP A 288 3.07 19.45 -5.99
CA ASP A 288 2.50 18.36 -5.21
C ASP A 288 2.03 17.17 -6.06
N ASP A 289 1.86 17.35 -7.39
CA ASP A 289 1.20 16.38 -8.26
C ASP A 289 1.98 15.97 -9.52
N ARG A 290 3.06 16.67 -9.86
CA ARG A 290 3.88 16.41 -11.07
C ARG A 290 5.38 16.34 -10.76
N PRO A 291 6.14 15.53 -11.50
CA PRO A 291 7.59 15.52 -11.36
C PRO A 291 8.17 16.81 -11.95
N SER A 292 9.39 17.14 -11.55
CA SER A 292 10.11 18.30 -12.10
C SER A 292 11.44 17.87 -12.72
N LEU A 293 11.80 18.50 -13.84
CA LEU A 293 13.09 18.32 -14.48
C LEU A 293 13.98 19.53 -14.19
N HIS A 294 15.21 19.26 -13.77
CA HIS A 294 16.19 20.30 -13.45
C HIS A 294 17.46 20.07 -14.26
N PRO A 295 18.13 21.12 -14.76
CA PRO A 295 19.49 20.97 -15.27
C PRO A 295 20.41 20.45 -14.17
N ARG A 296 21.12 19.34 -14.43
CA ARG A 296 21.97 18.64 -13.45
C ARG A 296 22.94 19.61 -12.78
N ARG A 297 23.66 20.41 -13.58
CA ARG A 297 24.64 21.39 -13.06
C ARG A 297 24.02 22.38 -12.08
N LYS A 298 22.79 22.88 -12.35
CA LYS A 298 22.10 23.82 -11.48
C LYS A 298 21.63 23.15 -10.19
N ALA A 299 21.12 21.91 -10.27
CA ALA A 299 20.71 21.14 -9.11
C ALA A 299 21.91 20.84 -8.19
N THR A 300 23.02 20.37 -8.76
CA THR A 300 24.26 20.08 -8.00
C THR A 300 24.82 21.34 -7.33
N SER A 301 24.78 22.51 -8.00
CA SER A 301 25.26 23.76 -7.40
C SER A 301 24.32 24.32 -6.33
N ARG A 302 23.00 24.16 -6.49
CA ARG A 302 21.99 24.76 -5.60
C ARG A 302 21.69 23.88 -4.38
N PHE A 303 21.79 22.56 -4.53
CA PHE A 303 21.49 21.57 -3.49
C PHE A 303 22.66 20.59 -3.31
N PRO A 304 23.88 21.07 -3.02
CA PRO A 304 25.07 20.22 -3.01
C PRO A 304 25.01 19.11 -1.96
N THR A 305 24.42 19.37 -0.78
CA THR A 305 24.28 18.37 0.28
C THR A 305 23.29 17.30 -0.12
N LEU A 306 22.08 17.69 -0.54
CA LEU A 306 21.03 16.76 -0.94
C LEU A 306 21.45 15.95 -2.18
N PHE A 307 22.13 16.59 -3.14
CA PHE A 307 22.57 15.90 -4.35
C PHE A 307 23.60 14.82 -4.03
N LYS A 308 24.50 15.09 -3.07
CA LYS A 308 25.49 14.11 -2.60
C LYS A 308 24.86 12.89 -1.93
N ILE A 309 23.79 13.09 -1.15
CA ILE A 309 23.22 12.02 -0.30
C ILE A 309 21.99 11.34 -0.91
N GLY A 310 21.34 11.97 -1.90
CA GLY A 310 20.04 11.55 -2.42
C GLY A 310 20.00 11.36 -3.93
N LEU A 311 21.13 11.15 -4.61
CA LEU A 311 21.15 10.84 -6.04
C LEU A 311 20.89 9.34 -6.29
N GLY A 312 19.74 9.04 -6.89
CA GLY A 312 19.37 7.76 -7.45
C GLY A 312 19.87 7.60 -8.87
N ALA A 313 21.09 7.08 -9.00
CA ALA A 313 21.67 6.79 -10.31
C ALA A 313 20.90 5.67 -11.05
N TYR A 314 20.93 5.68 -12.39
CA TYR A 314 20.33 4.60 -13.17
C TYR A 314 20.89 3.22 -12.77
N GLY A 315 20.01 2.24 -12.57
CA GLY A 315 20.36 0.91 -12.08
C GLY A 315 20.58 0.81 -10.56
N LYS A 316 20.50 1.91 -9.80
CA LYS A 316 20.48 1.90 -8.32
C LYS A 316 19.10 2.05 -7.72
N VAL A 317 18.20 2.68 -8.46
CA VAL A 317 16.80 2.85 -8.07
C VAL A 317 16.02 1.60 -8.45
N ASN A 318 15.37 1.00 -7.47
CA ASN A 318 14.47 -0.15 -7.63
C ASN A 318 15.10 -1.30 -8.45
N PRO A 319 16.38 -1.68 -8.24
CA PRO A 319 17.16 -2.46 -9.20
C PRO A 319 16.57 -3.83 -9.52
N THR A 320 15.94 -4.46 -8.52
CA THR A 320 15.31 -5.78 -8.57
C THR A 320 13.78 -5.70 -8.50
N TYR A 321 13.21 -4.49 -8.47
CA TYR A 321 11.76 -4.29 -8.36
C TYR A 321 11.11 -4.36 -9.75
N GLY A 322 10.52 -5.52 -10.05
CA GLY A 322 9.69 -5.74 -11.23
C GLY A 322 8.32 -6.30 -10.86
N ASN A 323 8.30 -7.30 -9.98
CA ASN A 323 7.10 -7.93 -9.45
C ASN A 323 6.69 -7.27 -8.11
N PRO A 324 5.45 -6.73 -7.99
CA PRO A 324 4.98 -6.06 -6.77
C PRO A 324 4.70 -7.03 -5.61
N ILE A 325 4.72 -8.35 -5.84
CA ILE A 325 4.47 -9.40 -4.85
C ILE A 325 5.81 -9.98 -4.31
N GLY A 326 6.92 -9.74 -5.02
CA GLY A 326 8.22 -10.34 -4.75
C GLY A 326 9.01 -9.75 -3.58
N GLY A 327 8.38 -8.94 -2.74
CA GLY A 327 8.95 -8.47 -1.47
C GLY A 327 10.05 -7.40 -1.57
N GLY A 328 9.94 -6.35 -0.74
CA GLY A 328 11.00 -5.49 -0.20
C GLY A 328 11.92 -4.70 -1.14
N ASN A 329 11.85 -4.89 -2.45
CA ASN A 329 12.87 -4.41 -3.39
C ASN A 329 12.70 -2.94 -3.84
N ARG A 330 11.74 -2.23 -3.26
CA ARG A 330 11.51 -0.81 -3.54
C ARG A 330 12.36 0.04 -2.60
N ASN A 331 13.34 0.76 -3.14
CA ASN A 331 14.23 1.65 -2.40
C ASN A 331 14.16 3.11 -2.88
N GLN A 332 13.20 3.46 -3.74
CA GLN A 332 13.10 4.82 -4.30
C GLN A 332 13.02 5.95 -3.26
N SER A 333 12.51 5.66 -2.07
CA SER A 333 12.45 6.58 -0.93
C SER A 333 13.82 6.95 -0.37
N GLU A 334 14.89 6.28 -0.78
CA GLU A 334 16.25 6.63 -0.41
C GLU A 334 16.84 7.75 -1.29
N PHE A 335 16.09 8.21 -2.29
CA PHE A 335 16.57 9.17 -3.29
C PHE A 335 15.64 10.39 -3.42
N LEU A 336 16.26 11.56 -3.58
CA LEU A 336 15.61 12.84 -3.84
C LEU A 336 15.69 13.23 -5.32
N PHE A 337 16.78 12.84 -5.97
CA PHE A 337 17.08 13.10 -7.37
C PHE A 337 17.22 11.79 -8.12
N PHE A 338 16.71 11.73 -9.34
CA PHE A 338 16.76 10.55 -10.18
C PHE A 338 17.43 10.93 -11.50
N ASP A 339 18.35 10.10 -11.99
CA ASP A 339 18.90 10.30 -13.32
C ASP A 339 17.78 10.35 -14.36
N HIS A 340 17.84 11.30 -15.28
CA HIS A 340 16.96 11.36 -16.45
C HIS A 340 17.76 11.20 -17.74
N ASP A 341 18.78 12.05 -17.91
CA ASP A 341 19.81 11.95 -18.94
C ASP A 341 21.13 12.56 -18.42
N ASP A 342 22.08 12.78 -19.32
CA ASP A 342 23.40 13.31 -18.99
C ASP A 342 23.35 14.75 -18.45
N VAL A 343 22.34 15.54 -18.84
CA VAL A 343 22.27 16.98 -18.59
C VAL A 343 21.14 17.39 -17.65
N THR A 344 20.17 16.51 -17.40
CA THR A 344 19.01 16.74 -16.54
C THR A 344 18.82 15.64 -15.51
N ILE A 345 18.14 16.02 -14.43
CA ILE A 345 17.72 15.14 -13.34
C ILE A 345 16.25 15.35 -13.05
N LEU A 346 15.59 14.29 -12.62
CA LEU A 346 14.18 14.26 -12.25
C LEU A 346 14.04 14.36 -10.72
N THR A 347 13.06 15.13 -10.25
CA THR A 347 12.61 15.11 -8.86
C THR A 347 11.14 14.73 -8.80
N MET A 348 10.77 13.98 -7.77
CA MET A 348 9.39 13.57 -7.54
C MET A 348 8.51 14.74 -7.07
N PRO A 349 7.18 14.58 -7.09
CA PRO A 349 6.28 15.46 -6.37
C PRO A 349 6.65 15.63 -4.89
N ALA A 350 6.33 16.80 -4.35
CA ALA A 350 6.69 17.23 -3.00
C ALA A 350 6.34 16.23 -1.87
N PRO A 351 5.16 15.58 -1.80
CA PRO A 351 4.89 14.61 -0.72
C PRO A 351 5.88 13.43 -0.67
N PHE A 352 6.41 13.02 -1.82
CA PHE A 352 7.43 11.96 -1.90
C PHE A 352 8.83 12.47 -1.59
N LEU A 353 9.16 13.70 -1.98
CA LEU A 353 10.43 14.33 -1.60
C LEU A 353 10.55 14.51 -0.07
N ARG A 354 9.45 14.90 0.58
CA ARG A 354 9.38 15.01 2.05
C ARG A 354 9.65 13.66 2.71
N GLU A 355 9.04 12.60 2.18
CA GLU A 355 9.25 11.23 2.67
C GLU A 355 10.70 10.79 2.50
N ALA A 356 11.26 10.98 1.30
CA ALA A 356 12.63 10.58 1.02
C ALA A 356 13.65 11.34 1.88
N PHE A 357 13.44 12.63 2.10
CA PHE A 357 14.28 13.42 3.00
C PHE A 357 14.24 12.88 4.43
N CYS A 358 13.05 12.61 4.97
CA CYS A 358 12.92 12.02 6.31
C CYS A 358 13.66 10.68 6.40
N LEU A 359 13.50 9.80 5.40
CA LEU A 359 14.18 8.51 5.40
C LEU A 359 15.70 8.66 5.37
N ILE A 360 16.23 9.57 4.55
CA ILE A 360 17.67 9.85 4.48
C ILE A 360 18.22 10.30 5.83
N VAL A 361 17.53 11.23 6.52
CA VAL A 361 17.93 11.72 7.84
C VAL A 361 17.90 10.58 8.86
N PHE A 362 16.79 9.86 8.98
CA PHE A 362 16.66 8.77 9.96
C PHE A 362 17.65 7.63 9.71
N THR A 363 17.85 7.23 8.46
CA THR A 363 18.86 6.22 8.10
C THR A 363 20.26 6.70 8.48
N ALA A 364 20.59 7.98 8.29
CA ALA A 364 21.88 8.51 8.70
C ALA A 364 22.06 8.48 10.23
N LEU A 365 21.03 8.83 11.00
CA LEU A 365 21.07 8.74 12.47
C LEU A 365 21.27 7.30 12.94
N VAL A 366 20.51 6.36 12.40
CA VAL A 366 20.58 4.93 12.77
C VAL A 366 21.93 4.32 12.39
N LYS A 367 22.49 4.70 11.23
CA LYS A 367 23.73 4.12 10.71
C LYS A 367 25.00 4.64 11.39
N ASN A 368 25.03 5.91 11.78
CA ASN A 368 26.27 6.57 12.21
C ASN A 368 26.36 6.86 13.72
N LEU A 369 25.24 6.79 14.45
CA LEU A 369 25.24 6.93 15.91
C LEU A 369 25.28 5.55 16.57
N ASP A 370 25.72 5.50 17.82
CA ASP A 370 25.61 4.27 18.61
C ASP A 370 24.15 3.84 18.76
N SER A 371 23.91 2.54 18.86
CA SER A 371 22.56 1.97 18.81
C SER A 371 21.66 2.45 19.95
N LYS A 372 22.22 2.80 21.12
CA LYS A 372 21.44 3.32 22.26
C LYS A 372 21.05 4.77 22.02
N ARG A 373 21.99 5.61 21.58
CA ARG A 373 21.75 7.01 21.26
C ARG A 373 20.77 7.15 20.10
N SER A 374 20.96 6.40 19.02
CA SER A 374 20.09 6.44 17.85
C SER A 374 18.66 6.05 18.20
N ALA A 375 18.45 4.93 18.91
CA ALA A 375 17.12 4.51 19.33
C ALA A 375 16.42 5.56 20.21
N LYS A 376 17.14 6.12 21.19
CA LYS A 376 16.61 7.18 22.06
C LYS A 376 16.25 8.44 21.26
N LEU A 377 17.18 8.93 20.45
CA LEU A 377 17.02 10.15 19.68
C LEU A 377 15.86 10.04 18.68
N VAL A 378 15.70 8.89 18.02
CA VAL A 378 14.56 8.64 17.13
C VAL A 378 13.23 8.68 17.89
N GLY A 379 13.16 8.06 19.08
CA GLY A 379 11.99 8.16 19.97
C GLY A 379 11.68 9.60 20.35
N ASP A 380 12.68 10.31 20.89
CA ASP A 380 12.57 11.71 21.32
C ASP A 380 12.09 12.61 20.16
N ILE A 381 12.57 12.38 18.92
CA ILE A 381 12.14 13.13 17.72
C ILE A 381 10.66 12.90 17.40
N PHE A 382 10.19 11.64 17.46
CA PHE A 382 8.78 11.33 17.20
C PHE A 382 7.86 11.91 18.27
N GLU A 383 8.22 11.79 19.55
CA GLU A 383 7.48 12.38 20.66
C GLU A 383 7.40 13.91 20.53
N TYR A 384 8.52 14.57 20.26
CA TYR A 384 8.57 16.02 20.03
C TYR A 384 7.67 16.43 18.87
N THR A 385 7.72 15.69 17.76
CA THR A 385 6.91 15.94 16.56
C THR A 385 5.42 15.78 16.84
N LEU A 386 5.02 14.72 17.56
CA LEU A 386 3.64 14.49 17.97
C LEU A 386 3.14 15.58 18.93
N ALA A 387 3.94 15.95 19.92
CA ALA A 387 3.60 17.03 20.84
C ALA A 387 3.40 18.36 20.10
N MET A 388 4.26 18.69 19.13
CA MET A 388 4.08 19.87 18.28
C MET A 388 2.77 19.80 17.46
N ALA A 389 2.47 18.65 16.86
CA ALA A 389 1.24 18.46 16.09
C ALA A 389 -0.01 18.64 16.97
N CYS A 390 -0.01 18.09 18.18
CA CYS A 390 -1.09 18.27 19.16
C CYS A 390 -1.25 19.74 19.58
N ARG A 391 -0.14 20.44 19.86
CA ARG A 391 -0.16 21.87 20.26
C ARG A 391 -0.76 22.76 19.17
N SER A 392 -0.63 22.36 17.90
CA SER A 392 -1.22 23.11 16.77
C SER A 392 -2.75 22.96 16.65
N LYS A 393 -3.38 22.04 17.40
CA LYS A 393 -4.80 21.66 17.26
C LYS A 393 -5.67 21.81 18.51
N GLY A 394 -5.14 22.05 19.71
CA GLY A 394 -5.97 22.13 20.92
C GLY A 394 -5.23 22.48 22.23
N GLY A 395 -6.01 22.79 23.27
CA GLY A 395 -5.64 23.66 24.40
C GLY A 395 -4.52 23.23 25.34
N VAL A 396 -4.49 21.97 25.82
CA VAL A 396 -3.44 21.50 26.76
C VAL A 396 -2.75 20.27 26.21
N VAL A 397 -1.42 20.29 26.16
CA VAL A 397 -0.60 19.16 25.71
C VAL A 397 0.48 18.86 26.75
N VAL A 398 0.54 17.61 27.18
CA VAL A 398 1.59 17.05 28.04
C VAL A 398 2.41 16.05 27.23
N ALA A 399 3.72 15.99 27.44
CA ALA A 399 4.60 15.05 26.77
C ALA A 399 5.62 14.48 27.75
N GLY A 400 6.02 13.22 27.57
CA GLY A 400 6.98 12.51 28.43
C GLY A 400 6.60 12.54 29.92
N THR A 401 5.31 12.40 30.23
CA THR A 401 4.79 12.57 31.61
C THR A 401 4.50 11.22 32.23
N THR A 402 5.06 10.96 33.41
CA THR A 402 4.75 9.74 34.17
C THR A 402 3.64 9.98 35.19
N TYR A 403 2.72 9.05 35.32
CA TYR A 403 1.67 9.09 36.33
C TYR A 403 1.58 7.74 37.08
N ARG A 404 0.84 7.72 38.20
CA ARG A 404 0.58 6.50 38.96
C ARG A 404 -0.92 6.25 38.99
N ASP A 405 -1.31 5.00 38.74
CA ASP A 405 -2.65 4.49 39.00
C ASP A 405 -2.51 3.35 40.02
N GLY A 406 -2.88 3.64 41.27
CA GLY A 406 -2.58 2.79 42.43
C GLY A 406 -1.07 2.57 42.61
N LYS A 407 -0.63 1.30 42.53
CA LYS A 407 0.79 0.91 42.67
C LYS A 407 1.56 0.89 41.34
N GLN A 408 0.86 0.99 40.21
CA GLN A 408 1.47 0.89 38.90
C GLN A 408 1.87 2.28 38.40
N LYS A 409 3.09 2.38 37.86
CA LYS A 409 3.60 3.58 37.20
C LYS A 409 3.38 3.44 35.70
N PHE A 410 2.76 4.45 35.12
CA PHE A 410 2.51 4.55 33.69
C PHE A 410 3.24 5.79 33.13
N GLU A 411 3.41 5.79 31.81
CA GLU A 411 4.05 6.87 31.07
C GLU A 411 3.12 7.29 29.93
N ILE A 412 3.08 8.59 29.67
CA ILE A 412 2.35 9.20 28.55
C ILE A 412 3.40 9.85 27.67
N ASP A 413 3.63 9.27 26.49
CA ASP A 413 4.49 9.86 25.48
C ASP A 413 3.94 11.23 25.06
N VAL A 414 2.68 11.29 24.61
CA VAL A 414 1.95 12.55 24.35
C VAL A 414 0.48 12.44 24.79
N GLY A 415 0.03 13.37 25.61
CA GLY A 415 -1.37 13.55 26.00
C GLY A 415 -1.89 14.89 25.51
N ALA A 416 -3.07 14.91 24.90
CA ALA A 416 -3.74 16.13 24.46
C ALA A 416 -5.15 16.20 25.05
N ARG A 417 -5.53 17.38 25.54
CA ARG A 417 -6.89 17.68 26.00
C ARG A 417 -7.47 18.85 25.22
N ASP A 418 -8.67 18.66 24.70
CA ASP A 418 -9.50 19.71 24.13
C ASP A 418 -10.93 19.60 24.68
N GLY A 419 -11.38 20.62 25.42
CA GLY A 419 -12.61 20.54 26.21
C GLY A 419 -12.62 19.33 27.15
N ASP A 420 -13.60 18.44 26.98
CA ASP A 420 -13.77 17.21 27.75
C ASP A 420 -13.16 15.98 27.06
N GLN A 421 -12.53 16.15 25.90
CA GLN A 421 -11.86 15.07 25.19
C GLN A 421 -10.40 14.99 25.59
N VAL A 422 -9.97 13.81 26.04
CA VAL A 422 -8.57 13.49 26.35
C VAL A 422 -8.10 12.37 25.43
N VAL A 423 -6.98 12.59 24.77
CA VAL A 423 -6.33 11.61 23.89
C VAL A 423 -4.92 11.34 24.40
N PHE A 424 -4.61 10.07 24.63
CA PHE A 424 -3.25 9.61 24.90
C PHE A 424 -2.70 8.95 23.63
N LEU A 425 -1.51 9.36 23.21
CA LEU A 425 -0.80 8.86 22.05
C LEU A 425 0.47 8.19 22.55
N GLU A 426 0.55 6.88 22.36
CA GLU A 426 1.77 6.10 22.56
C GLU A 426 2.53 6.03 21.24
N SER A 427 3.82 6.35 21.26
CA SER A 427 4.72 6.24 20.13
C SER A 427 5.61 5.00 20.27
N LYS A 428 5.86 4.29 19.16
CA LYS A 428 6.81 3.18 19.15
C LYS A 428 7.83 3.40 18.05
N ALA A 429 9.11 3.48 18.45
CA ALA A 429 10.23 3.69 17.53
C ALA A 429 10.53 2.48 16.60
N LYS A 430 9.88 1.32 16.80
CA LYS A 430 10.09 0.13 15.97
C LYS A 430 9.18 0.16 14.72
N SER A 431 9.78 0.42 13.56
CA SER A 431 9.11 0.50 12.24
C SER A 431 8.87 -0.87 11.61
N ILE A 432 7.78 -1.06 10.85
CA ILE A 432 7.51 -2.34 10.15
C ILE A 432 8.59 -2.50 9.08
N THR A 433 9.25 -3.65 9.05
CA THR A 433 10.35 -3.90 8.13
C THR A 433 9.90 -3.76 6.68
N ALA A 434 10.83 -3.44 5.76
CA ALA A 434 10.51 -3.37 4.33
C ALA A 434 9.94 -4.72 3.81
N VAL A 435 10.45 -5.83 4.34
CA VAL A 435 9.99 -7.19 4.03
C VAL A 435 8.54 -7.39 4.50
N ALA A 436 8.22 -7.07 5.76
CA ALA A 436 6.85 -7.17 6.27
C ALA A 436 5.86 -6.23 5.54
N ARG A 437 6.30 -5.01 5.16
CA ARG A 437 5.46 -4.08 4.39
C ARG A 437 5.09 -4.63 3.01
N SER A 438 5.93 -5.51 2.48
CA SER A 438 5.86 -5.97 1.10
C SER A 438 5.05 -7.24 0.84
N GLY A 439 4.24 -7.67 1.81
CA GLY A 439 3.36 -8.82 1.66
C GLY A 439 3.88 -10.13 2.27
N ASP A 440 5.09 -10.15 2.84
CA ASP A 440 5.57 -11.30 3.60
C ASP A 440 4.81 -11.39 4.93
N LEU A 441 3.84 -12.32 4.98
CA LEU A 441 2.98 -12.53 6.14
C LEU A 441 3.76 -13.00 7.37
N MET A 442 4.82 -13.80 7.22
CA MET A 442 5.59 -14.31 8.36
C MET A 442 6.45 -13.20 8.97
N ALA A 443 7.12 -12.42 8.13
CA ALA A 443 7.81 -11.21 8.56
C ALA A 443 6.82 -10.22 9.19
N PHE A 444 5.63 -10.04 8.60
CA PHE A 444 4.59 -9.19 9.15
C PHE A 444 4.11 -9.67 10.52
N PHE A 445 3.78 -10.95 10.70
CA PHE A 445 3.36 -11.47 12.00
C PHE A 445 4.46 -11.40 13.05
N SER A 446 5.71 -11.65 12.68
CA SER A 446 6.87 -11.50 13.56
C SER A 446 7.02 -10.05 14.02
N ASP A 447 6.94 -9.11 13.07
CA ASP A 447 6.96 -7.68 13.35
C ASP A 447 5.77 -7.30 14.24
N TYR A 448 4.55 -7.68 13.86
CA TYR A 448 3.30 -7.32 14.53
C TYR A 448 3.23 -7.86 15.96
N ARG A 449 3.64 -9.11 16.20
CA ARG A 449 3.67 -9.73 17.54
C ARG A 449 4.53 -8.96 18.52
N SER A 450 5.62 -8.35 18.06
CA SER A 450 6.51 -7.56 18.91
C SER A 450 5.96 -6.16 19.29
N ARG A 451 4.74 -5.81 18.84
CA ARG A 451 4.24 -4.41 18.79
C ARG A 451 2.83 -4.17 19.35
N ILE A 452 2.05 -5.20 19.67
CA ILE A 452 0.67 -5.00 20.15
C ILE A 452 0.65 -4.27 21.50
N ILE A 453 -0.07 -3.16 21.53
CA ILE A 453 -0.54 -2.46 22.73
C ILE A 453 -2.01 -2.84 22.95
N ALA A 454 -2.38 -3.15 24.19
CA ALA A 454 -3.78 -3.19 24.60
C ALA A 454 -4.36 -1.76 24.51
N ILE A 455 -5.30 -1.52 23.60
CA ILE A 455 -6.06 -0.27 23.59
C ILE A 455 -7.07 -0.35 24.74
N ASP A 456 -6.75 0.28 25.87
CA ASP A 456 -7.67 0.44 27.00
C ASP A 456 -8.49 1.73 26.78
N ARG A 457 -9.76 1.60 26.36
CA ARG A 457 -10.70 2.71 26.33
C ARG A 457 -11.33 2.85 27.72
N ARG A 458 -10.79 3.76 28.54
CA ARG A 458 -11.51 4.20 29.75
C ARG A 458 -12.31 5.46 29.44
N GLN A 459 -13.62 5.39 29.64
CA GLN A 459 -14.45 6.60 29.73
C GLN A 459 -14.09 7.32 31.04
N ALA A 460 -13.75 8.60 30.95
CA ALA A 460 -13.65 9.45 32.14
C ALA A 460 -15.03 9.54 32.79
N LYS A 461 -15.11 9.22 34.09
CA LYS A 461 -16.28 9.48 34.93
C LYS A 461 -16.26 10.90 35.45
#